data_AF-A0A3D4ETC5-F1
#
_entry.id   AF-A0A3D4ETC5-F1
#
_cell.length_a   1.000
_cell.length_b   1.000
_cell.length_c   1.000
_cell.angle_alpha   90.00
_cell.angle_beta   90.00
_cell.angle_gamma   90.00
#
_symmetry.space_group_name_H-M   'P 1'
#
loop_
_entity.id
_entity.type
_entity.pdbx_description
1 polymer ?
#
loop_
_entity_poly.entity_id
_entity_poly.type
_entity_poly.pdbx_seq_one_letter_code
_entity_poly.pdbx_strand_id
1 'polypeptide(L)'
;MIMGVDALDFRTTAQRAEAEGLDPVPVIEETWLLNHKAHHGSHDDHGEAEGADHRNEFKKIWDCHMAWLKAETERLEKKDRVPTLNDKYRVNWDQILAYQALDYDVEEVYEQGKARTLERNGLFDLDGFAGANHKIHKGKFPHLEIPRANIGFESTFTPKWNTYYAIYFTITGLHGLHVIGGALVLGYYLFFGRKMYDSNPEWLANRVEIGGLFWHFVDLVWIFLFPILYLM
;
A
#
# COMPACT_ATOMS: atom_id res chain seq x y z
N MET A 1 -2.13 -14.90 6.88
CA MET A 1 -1.22 -13.98 6.17
C MET A 1 -1.03 -12.79 7.10
N ILE A 2 0.17 -12.59 7.65
CA ILE A 2 0.44 -11.42 8.51
C ILE A 2 0.65 -10.25 7.55
N MET A 3 -0.39 -9.44 7.33
CA MET A 3 -0.22 -8.17 6.65
C MET A 3 0.44 -7.21 7.66
N GLY A 4 1.74 -6.94 7.49
CA GLY A 4 2.39 -5.88 8.24
C GLY A 4 1.75 -4.55 7.86
N VAL A 5 1.03 -3.93 8.79
CA VAL A 5 0.49 -2.58 8.60
C VAL A 5 1.65 -1.59 8.66
N ASP A 6 1.98 -0.97 7.54
CA ASP A 6 3.04 0.06 7.46
C ASP A 6 2.62 1.37 8.16
N ALA A 7 1.35 1.74 8.01
CA ALA A 7 0.77 2.92 8.63
C ALA A 7 -0.77 2.86 8.63
N LEU A 8 -1.39 3.58 9.57
CA LEU A 8 -2.78 4.02 9.50
C LEU A 8 -2.82 5.41 8.88
N ASP A 9 -3.48 5.57 7.74
CA ASP A 9 -3.47 6.82 6.97
C ASP A 9 -4.88 7.33 6.67
N PHE A 10 -5.22 8.47 7.26
CA PHE A 10 -6.50 9.16 7.11
C PHE A 10 -6.42 10.43 6.25
N ARG A 11 -5.27 10.72 5.62
CA ARG A 11 -5.07 11.97 4.86
C ARG A 11 -6.10 12.17 3.75
N THR A 12 -6.48 11.11 3.04
CA THR A 12 -7.50 11.20 1.99
C THR A 12 -8.89 11.49 2.55
N THR A 13 -9.23 10.93 3.71
CA THR A 13 -10.49 11.22 4.41
C THR A 13 -10.52 12.67 4.88
N ALA A 14 -9.42 13.15 5.47
CA ALA A 14 -9.28 14.53 5.90
C ALA A 14 -9.40 15.52 4.74
N GLN A 15 -8.71 15.28 3.63
CA GLN A 15 -8.77 16.14 2.45
C GLN A 15 -10.18 16.20 1.84
N ARG A 16 -10.94 15.11 1.89
CA ARG A 16 -12.34 15.08 1.43
C ARG A 16 -13.25 15.88 2.38
N ALA A 17 -13.08 15.71 3.69
CA ALA A 17 -13.82 16.47 4.69
C ALA A 17 -13.57 17.98 4.53
N GLU A 18 -12.30 18.39 4.38
CA GLU A 18 -11.92 19.79 4.15
C GLU A 18 -12.54 20.34 2.85
N ALA A 19 -12.57 19.55 1.77
CA ALA A 19 -13.19 19.95 0.51
C ALA A 19 -14.72 20.17 0.63
N GLU A 20 -15.36 19.46 1.56
CA GLU A 20 -16.78 19.60 1.89
C GLU A 20 -17.04 20.66 2.99
N GLY A 21 -16.00 21.31 3.50
CA GLY A 21 -16.09 22.31 4.57
C GLY A 21 -16.38 21.73 5.95
N LEU A 22 -16.15 20.42 6.14
CA LEU A 22 -16.30 19.70 7.40
C LEU A 22 -14.97 19.64 8.16
N ASP A 23 -15.05 19.54 9.49
CA ASP A 23 -13.88 19.26 10.31
C ASP A 23 -13.42 17.80 10.10
N PRO A 24 -12.16 17.56 9.72
CA PRO A 24 -11.63 16.21 9.50
C PRO A 24 -11.71 15.28 10.71
N VAL A 25 -11.52 15.80 11.93
CA VAL A 25 -11.34 14.94 13.12
C VAL A 25 -12.62 14.13 13.43
N PRO A 26 -13.81 14.75 13.54
CA PRO A 26 -15.06 14.01 13.73
C PRO A 26 -15.34 12.99 12.61
N VAL A 27 -15.06 13.34 11.36
CA VAL A 27 -15.28 12.43 10.21
C VAL A 27 -14.39 11.18 10.30
N ILE A 28 -13.14 11.34 10.76
CA ILE A 28 -12.23 10.22 10.98
C ILE A 28 -12.74 9.33 12.12
N GLU A 29 -13.18 9.91 13.23
CA GLU A 29 -13.71 9.16 14.39
C GLU A 29 -14.99 8.37 14.05
N GLU A 30 -15.81 8.87 13.14
CA GLU A 30 -17.00 8.18 12.64
C GLU A 30 -16.68 7.06 11.63
N THR A 31 -15.43 6.95 11.16
CA THR A 31 -15.04 5.94 10.19
C THR A 31 -15.19 4.54 10.79
N TRP A 32 -15.66 3.59 9.97
CA TRP A 32 -15.84 2.20 10.38
C TRP A 32 -14.57 1.58 10.99
N LEU A 33 -13.39 2.03 10.56
CA LEU A 33 -12.10 1.54 11.07
C LEU A 33 -11.89 1.82 12.57
N LEU A 34 -12.41 2.95 13.08
CA LEU A 34 -12.28 3.33 14.49
C LEU A 34 -13.51 2.94 15.33
N ASN A 35 -14.66 2.74 14.69
CA ASN A 35 -15.94 2.49 15.37
C ASN A 35 -16.41 1.02 15.29
N HIS A 36 -15.74 0.16 14.52
CA HIS A 36 -16.14 -1.24 14.37
C HIS A 36 -15.73 -2.10 15.58
N LYS A 37 -16.71 -2.72 16.23
CA LYS A 37 -16.49 -3.77 17.23
C LYS A 37 -16.08 -5.06 16.52
N ALA A 38 -14.84 -5.51 16.72
CA ALA A 38 -14.39 -6.80 16.20
C ALA A 38 -15.28 -7.94 16.73
N HIS A 39 -15.84 -8.73 15.82
CA HIS A 39 -16.55 -9.96 16.15
C HIS A 39 -15.55 -11.12 16.12
N HIS A 40 -15.14 -11.62 17.30
CA HIS A 40 -14.45 -12.90 17.34
C HIS A 40 -15.43 -13.99 16.87
N GLY A 41 -15.08 -14.67 15.78
CA GLY A 41 -15.62 -16.00 15.54
C GLY A 41 -15.10 -16.91 16.65
N SER A 42 -16.00 -17.67 17.29
CA SER A 42 -15.65 -18.74 18.24
C SER A 42 -14.86 -19.83 17.52
N HIS A 43 -13.57 -19.62 17.33
CA HIS A 43 -12.64 -20.63 16.87
C HIS A 43 -11.45 -20.65 17.82
N ASP A 44 -11.71 -21.25 18.97
CA ASP A 44 -10.74 -21.57 20.00
C ASP A 44 -9.81 -22.68 19.50
N ASP A 45 -8.50 -22.44 19.41
CA ASP A 45 -7.48 -23.49 19.64
C ASP A 45 -6.09 -22.95 20.07
N HIS A 46 -5.97 -21.64 20.30
CA HIS A 46 -4.76 -21.07 20.89
C HIS A 46 -5.17 -20.30 22.13
N GLY A 47 -4.76 -20.81 23.30
CA GLY A 47 -5.05 -20.21 24.60
C GLY A 47 -4.50 -18.78 24.66
N GLU A 48 -5.35 -17.81 24.35
CA GLU A 48 -5.13 -16.41 24.63
C GLU A 48 -5.52 -16.13 26.07
N ALA A 49 -4.66 -15.39 26.77
CA ALA A 49 -4.83 -15.05 28.17
C ALA A 49 -6.16 -14.30 28.38
N GLU A 50 -6.97 -14.79 29.32
CA GLU A 50 -8.14 -14.08 29.83
C GLU A 50 -7.75 -12.65 30.23
N GLY A 51 -8.24 -11.64 29.50
CA GLY A 51 -8.15 -10.24 29.92
C GLY A 51 -7.79 -9.21 28.83
N ALA A 52 -7.35 -9.62 27.64
CA ALA A 52 -7.05 -8.67 26.57
C ALA A 52 -8.33 -8.30 25.79
N ASP A 53 -8.89 -7.14 26.09
CA ASP A 53 -10.01 -6.59 25.34
C ASP A 53 -9.51 -6.02 23.99
N HIS A 54 -9.44 -6.88 22.97
CA HIS A 54 -9.04 -6.52 21.59
C HIS A 54 -10.12 -5.71 20.84
N ARG A 55 -11.18 -5.26 21.52
CA ARG A 55 -12.27 -4.47 20.92
C ARG A 55 -11.76 -3.02 20.73
N ASN A 56 -11.56 -2.64 19.47
CA ASN A 56 -11.10 -1.32 18.99
C ASN A 56 -9.60 -1.00 19.19
N GLU A 57 -8.69 -1.93 18.91
CA GLU A 57 -7.24 -1.67 18.85
C GLU A 57 -6.88 -0.44 17.98
N PHE A 58 -7.58 -0.24 16.86
CA PHE A 58 -7.40 0.94 16.01
C PHE A 58 -7.75 2.26 16.70
N LYS A 59 -8.79 2.28 17.56
CA LYS A 59 -9.18 3.46 18.33
C LYS A 59 -8.15 3.77 19.40
N LYS A 60 -7.64 2.76 20.12
CA LYS A 60 -6.54 2.93 21.09
C LYS A 60 -5.31 3.58 20.44
N ILE A 61 -4.89 3.04 19.28
CA ILE A 61 -3.78 3.61 18.49
C ILE A 61 -4.07 5.07 18.11
N TRP A 62 -5.29 5.36 17.64
CA TRP A 62 -5.69 6.71 17.25
C TRP A 62 -5.69 7.69 18.43
N ASP A 63 -6.18 7.28 19.59
CA ASP A 63 -6.25 8.12 20.79
C ASP A 63 -4.85 8.44 21.32
N CYS A 64 -3.95 7.46 21.37
CA CYS A 64 -2.53 7.69 21.65
C CYS A 64 -1.90 8.65 20.64
N HIS A 65 -2.24 8.51 19.35
CA HIS A 65 -1.74 9.42 18.32
C HIS A 65 -2.23 10.86 18.51
N MET A 66 -3.50 11.06 18.88
CA MET A 66 -4.04 12.39 19.20
C MET A 66 -3.37 13.01 20.42
N ALA A 67 -3.09 12.23 21.45
CA ALA A 67 -2.32 12.69 22.61
C ALA A 67 -0.89 13.10 22.25
N TRP A 68 -0.20 12.28 21.45
CA TRP A 68 1.12 12.63 20.91
C TRP A 68 1.06 13.89 20.04
N LEU A 69 0.06 14.02 19.16
CA LEU A 69 -0.12 15.17 18.28
C LEU A 69 -0.37 16.46 19.08
N LYS A 70 -1.12 16.39 20.18
CA LYS A 70 -1.32 17.51 21.10
C LYS A 70 0.01 17.99 21.69
N ALA A 71 0.82 17.08 22.22
CA ALA A 71 2.15 17.40 22.75
C ALA A 71 3.08 18.00 21.67
N GLU A 72 3.03 17.44 20.46
CA GLU A 72 3.83 17.93 19.33
C GLU A 72 3.37 19.31 18.85
N THR A 73 2.07 19.59 18.87
CA THR A 73 1.49 20.89 18.51
C THR A 73 1.93 21.98 19.49
N GLU A 74 1.81 21.75 20.81
CA GLU A 74 2.30 22.68 21.84
C GLU A 74 3.80 22.98 21.67
N ARG A 75 4.58 21.99 21.23
CA ARG A 75 6.02 22.14 20.96
C ARG A 75 6.31 22.93 19.69
N LEU A 76 5.50 22.74 18.64
CA LEU A 76 5.66 23.44 17.37
C LEU A 76 5.20 24.89 17.47
N GLU A 77 4.17 25.20 18.26
CA GLU A 77 3.73 26.56 18.56
C GLU A 77 4.85 27.39 19.20
N LYS A 78 5.63 26.81 20.13
CA LYS A 78 6.84 27.46 20.70
C LYS A 78 7.89 27.81 19.65
N LYS A 79 7.84 27.21 18.47
CA LYS A 79 8.75 27.44 17.34
C LYS A 79 8.07 28.16 16.18
N ASP A 80 6.85 28.68 16.36
CA ASP A 80 6.04 29.31 15.32
C ASP A 80 5.84 28.39 14.09
N ARG A 81 5.58 27.10 14.35
CA ARG A 81 5.35 26.08 13.33
C ARG A 81 4.02 25.39 13.55
N VAL A 82 3.43 24.88 12.46
CA VAL A 82 2.22 24.07 12.49
C VAL A 82 2.52 22.62 12.10
N PRO A 83 1.82 21.63 12.68
CA PRO A 83 1.94 20.22 12.28
C PRO A 83 1.60 20.03 10.80
N THR A 84 2.33 19.13 10.12
CA THR A 84 2.06 18.80 8.72
C THR A 84 0.83 17.87 8.59
N LEU A 85 0.29 17.72 7.39
CA LEU A 85 -0.80 16.75 7.14
C LEU A 85 -0.40 15.30 7.50
N ASN A 86 0.88 14.96 7.37
CA ASN A 86 1.39 13.65 7.79
C ASN A 86 1.35 13.51 9.30
N ASP A 87 1.77 14.53 10.03
CA ASP A 87 1.78 14.50 11.50
C ASP A 87 0.35 14.43 12.07
N LYS A 88 -0.63 15.03 11.38
CA LYS A 88 -2.03 15.08 11.82
C LYS A 88 -2.81 13.80 11.58
N TYR A 89 -2.58 13.14 10.44
CA TYR A 89 -3.51 12.12 9.93
C TYR A 89 -2.85 10.80 9.53
N ARG A 90 -1.53 10.64 9.72
CA ARG A 90 -0.82 9.38 9.44
C ARG A 90 -0.10 8.88 10.69
N VAL A 91 -0.51 7.71 11.17
CA VAL A 91 0.18 6.98 12.24
C VAL A 91 1.10 5.95 11.60
N ASN A 92 2.40 6.13 11.75
CA ASN A 92 3.39 5.20 11.19
C ASN A 92 3.59 3.98 12.10
N TRP A 93 4.11 2.89 11.54
CA TRP A 93 4.39 1.66 12.29
C TRP A 93 5.25 1.88 13.55
N ASP A 94 6.27 2.75 13.47
CA ASP A 94 7.18 3.03 14.59
C ASP A 94 6.45 3.67 15.78
N GLN A 95 5.45 4.52 15.51
CA GLN A 95 4.56 5.09 16.53
C GLN A 95 3.63 4.02 17.10
N ILE A 96 3.09 3.14 16.26
CA ILE A 96 2.21 2.04 16.71
C ILE A 96 2.95 1.13 17.69
N LEU A 97 4.21 0.79 17.41
CA LEU A 97 5.05 0.01 18.33
C LEU A 97 5.37 0.79 19.61
N ALA A 98 5.66 2.08 19.52
CA ALA A 98 5.89 2.92 20.69
C ALA A 98 4.64 2.97 21.60
N TYR A 99 3.45 3.08 21.01
CA TYR A 99 2.20 3.07 21.78
C TYR A 99 1.92 1.70 22.39
N GLN A 100 2.21 0.60 21.67
CA GLN A 100 2.10 -0.75 22.21
C GLN A 100 3.06 -1.00 23.38
N ALA A 101 4.28 -0.45 23.32
CA ALA A 101 5.26 -0.56 24.41
C ALA A 101 4.79 0.12 25.70
N LEU A 102 3.90 1.11 25.57
CA LEU A 102 3.26 1.83 26.68
C LEU A 102 1.84 1.30 26.98
N ASP A 103 1.50 0.10 26.49
CA ASP A 103 0.18 -0.52 26.68
C ASP A 103 -1.00 0.38 26.27
N TYR A 104 -0.77 1.27 25.29
CA TYR A 104 -1.72 2.28 24.82
C TYR A 104 -2.19 3.29 25.89
N ASP A 105 -1.35 3.59 26.90
CA ASP A 105 -1.64 4.65 27.87
C ASP A 105 -1.52 6.05 27.21
N VAL A 106 -2.66 6.72 27.06
CA VAL A 106 -2.79 8.03 26.42
C VAL A 106 -2.05 9.12 27.18
N GLU A 107 -2.06 9.08 28.52
CA GLU A 107 -1.43 10.08 29.36
C GLU A 107 0.09 9.92 29.33
N GLU A 108 0.57 8.68 29.41
CA GLU A 108 2.00 8.39 29.32
C GLU A 108 2.55 8.77 27.94
N VAL A 109 1.81 8.51 26.86
CA VAL A 109 2.18 8.95 25.51
C VAL A 109 2.25 10.47 25.40
N TYR A 110 1.33 11.22 26.02
CA TYR A 110 1.37 12.68 26.06
C TYR A 110 2.62 13.19 26.80
N GLU A 111 2.88 12.67 28.00
CA GLU A 111 4.02 13.09 28.83
C GLU A 111 5.36 12.72 28.19
N GLN A 112 5.51 11.50 27.66
CA GLN A 112 6.73 11.08 26.95
C GLN A 112 6.89 11.83 25.61
N GLY A 113 5.79 12.16 24.92
CA GLY A 113 5.81 12.99 23.72
C GLY A 113 6.30 14.41 24.00
N LYS A 114 5.83 15.01 25.10
CA LYS A 114 6.25 16.33 25.58
C LYS A 114 7.70 16.34 26.05
N ALA A 115 8.14 15.28 26.73
CA ALA A 115 9.52 15.10 27.21
C ALA A 115 10.51 14.67 26.11
N ARG A 116 10.01 14.23 24.94
CA ARG A 116 10.80 13.62 23.85
C ARG A 116 11.53 12.34 24.24
N THR A 117 10.97 11.58 25.16
CA THR A 117 11.51 10.29 25.63
C THR A 117 10.79 9.10 25.00
N LEU A 118 9.77 9.34 24.18
CA LEU A 118 9.04 8.28 23.47
C LEU A 118 10.01 7.53 22.53
N GLU A 119 10.32 6.28 22.88
CA GLU A 119 11.18 5.42 22.08
C GLU A 119 10.48 4.99 20.79
N ARG A 120 10.92 5.58 19.67
CA ARG A 120 10.47 5.20 18.33
C ARG A 120 11.53 4.29 17.72
N ASN A 121 11.30 2.98 17.76
CA ASN A 121 12.24 2.01 17.19
C ASN A 121 12.39 2.28 15.68
N GLY A 122 13.59 2.64 15.26
CA GLY A 122 13.92 2.84 13.85
C GLY A 122 14.03 1.52 13.07
N LEU A 123 14.11 1.63 11.74
CA LEU A 123 14.31 0.49 10.81
C LEU A 123 15.55 -0.36 11.15
N PHE A 124 16.54 0.23 11.84
CA PHE A 124 17.79 -0.42 12.24
C PHE A 124 17.96 -0.62 13.75
N ASP A 125 17.05 -0.07 14.56
CA ASP A 125 17.05 -0.23 16.04
C ASP A 125 16.15 -1.40 16.47
N LEU A 126 15.43 -1.99 15.52
CA LEU A 126 14.82 -3.29 15.72
C LEU A 126 15.90 -4.36 15.68
N ASP A 127 16.40 -4.74 16.86
CA ASP A 127 17.11 -6.00 17.02
C ASP A 127 16.28 -7.10 16.32
N GLY A 128 16.90 -7.76 15.33
CA GLY A 128 16.26 -8.82 14.57
C GLY A 128 15.41 -8.43 13.34
N PHE A 129 15.19 -7.18 12.96
CA PHE A 129 14.31 -6.91 11.79
C PHE A 129 14.86 -7.42 10.43
N ALA A 130 16.18 -7.49 10.27
CA ALA A 130 16.81 -8.12 9.11
C ALA A 130 18.21 -8.67 9.44
N GLY A 131 18.41 -9.99 9.32
CA GLY A 131 19.73 -10.64 9.43
C GLY A 131 19.67 -12.12 9.82
N ALA A 132 20.79 -12.83 9.64
CA ALA A 132 20.92 -14.27 9.97
C ALA A 132 20.67 -14.60 11.46
N ASN A 133 20.66 -13.58 12.33
CA ASN A 133 20.44 -13.69 13.78
C ASN A 133 19.08 -13.10 14.21
N HIS A 134 18.03 -13.19 13.37
CA HIS A 134 16.67 -12.80 13.74
C HIS A 134 16.24 -13.51 15.04
N LYS A 135 16.19 -12.77 16.15
CA LYS A 135 15.51 -13.20 17.36
C LYS A 135 14.11 -12.61 17.33
N ILE A 136 13.10 -13.47 17.41
CA ILE A 136 11.70 -13.04 17.46
C ILE A 136 11.50 -12.31 18.80
N HIS A 137 11.46 -10.98 18.78
CA HIS A 137 11.09 -10.20 19.95
C HIS A 137 9.62 -10.46 20.29
N LYS A 138 9.30 -10.55 21.59
CA LYS A 138 7.95 -10.88 22.10
C LYS A 138 6.86 -9.86 21.76
N GLY A 139 7.22 -8.69 21.24
CA GLY A 139 6.28 -7.72 20.67
C GLY A 139 5.87 -8.14 19.27
N LYS A 140 4.96 -9.12 19.15
CA LYS A 140 4.24 -9.29 17.88
C LYS A 140 3.48 -7.98 17.65
N PHE A 141 3.52 -7.47 16.42
CA PHE A 141 2.63 -6.39 15.97
C PHE A 141 1.21 -6.65 16.51
N PRO A 142 0.47 -5.61 16.95
CA PRO A 142 -0.88 -5.81 17.45
C PRO A 142 -1.68 -6.62 16.43
N HIS A 143 -2.37 -7.66 16.89
CA HIS A 143 -3.19 -8.47 16.00
C HIS A 143 -4.43 -7.64 15.64
N LEU A 144 -4.41 -7.09 14.43
CA LEU A 144 -5.49 -6.26 13.91
C LEU A 144 -6.34 -7.12 12.98
N GLU A 145 -7.57 -7.43 13.42
CA GLU A 145 -8.55 -8.10 12.58
C GLU A 145 -9.40 -7.09 11.83
N ILE A 146 -9.51 -7.27 10.52
CA ILE A 146 -10.30 -6.39 9.64
C ILE A 146 -11.40 -7.23 8.97
N PRO A 147 -12.69 -6.85 9.10
CA PRO A 147 -13.77 -7.55 8.40
C PRO A 147 -13.61 -7.45 6.89
N ARG A 148 -13.58 -8.59 6.20
CA ARG A 148 -13.41 -8.64 4.73
C ARG A 148 -14.46 -7.83 3.96
N ALA A 149 -15.68 -7.72 4.47
CA ALA A 149 -16.76 -6.97 3.82
C ALA A 149 -16.47 -5.47 3.69
N ASN A 150 -15.60 -4.92 4.55
CA ASN A 150 -15.25 -3.50 4.56
C ASN A 150 -13.96 -3.20 3.76
N ILE A 151 -13.31 -4.22 3.21
CA ILE A 151 -12.10 -4.08 2.41
C ILE A 151 -12.52 -3.81 0.96
N GLY A 152 -12.38 -2.56 0.52
CA GLY A 152 -12.69 -2.18 -0.86
C GLY A 152 -11.67 -2.69 -1.88
N PHE A 153 -10.39 -2.79 -1.49
CA PHE A 153 -9.31 -3.25 -2.35
C PHE A 153 -8.14 -3.78 -1.51
N GLU A 154 -7.82 -5.05 -1.67
CA GLU A 154 -6.62 -5.69 -1.11
C GLU A 154 -5.70 -6.03 -2.27
N SER A 155 -4.47 -5.49 -2.28
CA SER A 155 -3.50 -5.87 -3.30
C SER A 155 -2.08 -5.71 -2.80
N THR A 156 -1.36 -6.83 -2.80
CA THR A 156 0.08 -6.89 -2.54
C THR A 156 0.90 -6.45 -3.75
N PHE A 157 0.32 -6.47 -4.96
CA PHE A 157 1.05 -6.36 -6.24
C PHE A 157 0.57 -5.20 -7.12
N THR A 158 0.34 -4.02 -6.53
CA THR A 158 0.00 -2.82 -7.32
C THR A 158 1.21 -1.98 -7.71
N PRO A 159 1.22 -1.38 -8.91
CA PRO A 159 2.26 -0.46 -9.33
C PRO A 159 2.32 0.83 -8.50
N LYS A 160 1.24 1.22 -7.81
CA LYS A 160 1.20 2.43 -6.98
C LYS A 160 2.16 2.38 -5.78
N TRP A 161 2.33 1.22 -5.18
CA TRP A 161 2.99 1.06 -3.88
C TRP A 161 4.38 0.41 -3.97
N ASN A 162 4.81 0.01 -5.17
CA ASN A 162 6.10 -0.64 -5.35
C ASN A 162 6.69 -0.31 -6.73
N THR A 163 7.89 0.27 -6.71
CA THR A 163 8.63 0.70 -7.90
C THR A 163 8.91 -0.45 -8.87
N TYR A 164 9.21 -1.66 -8.38
CA TYR A 164 9.41 -2.83 -9.22
C TYR A 164 8.13 -3.16 -10.02
N TYR A 165 6.98 -3.22 -9.34
CA TYR A 165 5.70 -3.47 -10.02
C TYR A 165 5.33 -2.32 -10.96
N ALA A 166 5.63 -1.06 -10.61
CA ALA A 166 5.44 0.08 -11.50
C ALA A 166 6.17 -0.08 -12.84
N ILE A 167 7.46 -0.44 -12.78
CA ILE A 167 8.29 -0.66 -13.97
C ILE A 167 7.80 -1.90 -14.73
N TYR A 168 7.54 -3.00 -14.03
CA TYR A 168 7.02 -4.24 -14.60
C TYR A 168 5.74 -4.02 -15.41
N PHE A 169 4.72 -3.37 -14.82
CA PHE A 169 3.44 -3.12 -15.50
C PHE A 169 3.60 -2.11 -16.64
N THR A 170 4.45 -1.10 -16.49
CA THR A 170 4.67 -0.10 -17.55
C THR A 170 5.33 -0.72 -18.78
N ILE A 171 6.42 -1.46 -18.59
CA ILE A 171 7.16 -2.05 -19.71
C ILE A 171 6.36 -3.20 -20.34
N THR A 172 5.80 -4.09 -19.53
CA THR A 172 5.00 -5.22 -20.03
C THR A 172 3.72 -4.73 -20.70
N GLY A 173 3.06 -3.70 -20.14
CA GLY A 173 1.87 -3.10 -20.71
C GLY A 173 2.14 -2.40 -22.05
N LEU A 174 3.22 -1.61 -22.14
CA LEU A 174 3.63 -0.99 -23.40
C LEU A 174 3.95 -2.05 -24.46
N HIS A 175 4.66 -3.12 -24.09
CA HIS A 175 4.94 -4.22 -25.00
C HIS A 175 3.66 -4.93 -25.46
N GLY A 176 2.76 -5.25 -24.53
CA GLY A 176 1.46 -5.87 -24.84
C GLY A 176 0.63 -5.02 -25.80
N LEU A 177 0.68 -3.69 -25.69
CA LEU A 177 0.05 -2.77 -26.64
C LEU A 177 0.63 -2.93 -28.06
N HIS A 178 1.95 -3.08 -28.20
CA HIS A 178 2.59 -3.33 -29.50
C HIS A 178 2.19 -4.69 -30.09
N VAL A 179 2.10 -5.74 -29.25
CA VAL A 179 1.63 -7.07 -29.68
C VAL A 179 0.19 -7.00 -30.20
N ILE A 180 -0.71 -6.32 -29.48
CA ILE A 180 -2.10 -6.12 -29.91
C ILE A 180 -2.14 -5.33 -31.22
N GLY A 181 -1.37 -4.23 -31.33
CA GLY A 181 -1.27 -3.43 -32.55
C GLY A 181 -0.79 -4.26 -33.75
N GLY A 182 0.26 -5.05 -33.58
CA GLY A 182 0.78 -5.96 -34.61
C GLY A 182 -0.23 -7.02 -35.00
N ALA A 183 -0.94 -7.60 -34.01
CA ALA A 183 -1.92 -8.65 -34.23
C ALA A 183 -3.13 -8.12 -35.01
N LEU A 184 -3.55 -6.89 -34.74
CA LEU A 184 -4.61 -6.22 -35.50
C LEU A 184 -4.21 -5.97 -36.95
N VAL A 185 -2.98 -5.50 -37.20
CA VAL A 185 -2.49 -5.25 -38.56
C VAL A 185 -2.35 -6.55 -39.35
N LEU A 186 -1.76 -7.60 -38.75
CA LEU A 186 -1.66 -8.92 -39.38
C LEU A 186 -3.02 -9.58 -39.57
N GLY A 187 -3.91 -9.47 -38.58
CA GLY A 187 -5.30 -9.93 -38.68
C GLY A 187 -6.04 -9.23 -39.81
N TYR A 188 -5.86 -7.92 -39.98
CA TYR A 188 -6.43 -7.17 -41.10
C TYR A 188 -5.96 -7.72 -42.45
N TYR A 189 -4.66 -8.02 -42.59
CA TYR A 189 -4.15 -8.67 -43.81
C TYR A 189 -4.71 -10.08 -44.00
N LEU A 190 -4.93 -10.84 -42.93
CA LEU A 190 -5.49 -12.19 -43.02
C LEU A 190 -6.95 -12.17 -43.51
N PHE A 191 -7.78 -11.26 -43.00
CA PHE A 191 -9.22 -11.22 -43.34
C PHE A 191 -9.53 -10.44 -44.63
N PHE A 192 -8.80 -9.37 -44.92
CA PHE A 192 -9.03 -8.53 -46.11
C PHE A 192 -8.00 -8.72 -47.22
N GLY A 193 -6.97 -9.55 -47.00
CA GLY A 193 -5.88 -9.77 -47.94
C GLY A 193 -6.31 -10.38 -49.26
N ARG A 194 -7.36 -11.20 -49.30
CA ARG A 194 -7.81 -11.86 -50.55
C ARG A 194 -8.22 -10.85 -51.62
N LYS A 195 -9.00 -9.82 -51.24
CA LYS A 195 -9.40 -8.74 -52.16
C LYS A 195 -8.20 -7.88 -52.60
N MET A 196 -7.21 -7.72 -51.72
CA MET A 196 -5.99 -6.96 -51.99
C MET A 196 -5.02 -7.73 -52.91
N TYR A 197 -4.98 -9.05 -52.75
CA TYR A 197 -4.20 -9.97 -53.59
C TYR A 197 -4.72 -9.99 -55.02
N ASP A 198 -6.05 -10.07 -55.18
CA ASP A 198 -6.70 -10.07 -56.49
C ASP A 198 -6.54 -8.74 -57.26
N SER A 199 -6.25 -7.64 -56.55
CA SER A 199 -6.04 -6.32 -57.17
C SER A 199 -4.57 -6.01 -57.44
N ASN A 200 -3.67 -6.18 -56.46
CA ASN A 200 -2.23 -5.94 -56.62
C ASN A 200 -1.41 -6.87 -55.69
N PRO A 201 -0.97 -8.04 -56.18
CA PRO A 201 -0.32 -9.04 -55.34
C PRO A 201 1.05 -8.60 -54.80
N GLU A 202 1.84 -7.85 -55.56
CA GLU A 202 3.15 -7.33 -55.11
C GLU A 202 3.04 -6.35 -53.93
N TRP A 203 2.00 -5.52 -53.92
CA TRP A 203 1.78 -4.56 -52.83
C TRP A 203 1.37 -5.24 -51.52
N LEU A 204 0.59 -6.32 -51.61
CA LEU A 204 0.25 -7.12 -50.43
C LEU A 204 1.50 -7.82 -49.89
N ALA A 205 2.33 -8.39 -50.77
CA ALA A 205 3.59 -9.04 -50.38
C ALA A 205 4.51 -8.08 -49.60
N ASN A 206 4.75 -6.88 -50.12
CA ASN A 206 5.57 -5.86 -49.45
C ASN A 206 4.99 -5.44 -48.09
N ARG A 207 3.67 -5.27 -47.98
CA ARG A 207 3.00 -4.90 -46.71
C ARG A 207 3.09 -6.01 -45.66
N VAL A 208 2.97 -7.26 -46.08
CA VAL A 208 3.09 -8.43 -45.21
C VAL A 208 4.54 -8.62 -44.76
N GLU A 209 5.52 -8.39 -45.63
CA GLU A 209 6.94 -8.44 -45.29
C GLU A 209 7.30 -7.40 -44.21
N ILE A 210 6.85 -6.15 -44.37
CA ILE A 210 7.03 -5.10 -43.37
C ILE A 210 6.31 -5.45 -42.06
N GLY A 211 5.08 -5.99 -42.15
CA GLY A 211 4.32 -6.44 -40.97
C GLY A 211 4.98 -7.61 -40.23
N GLY A 212 5.57 -8.55 -40.97
CA GLY A 212 6.34 -9.67 -40.44
C GLY A 212 7.64 -9.19 -39.77
N LEU A 213 8.34 -8.22 -40.37
CA LEU A 213 9.53 -7.62 -39.77
C LEU A 213 9.20 -6.92 -38.45
N PHE A 214 8.07 -6.20 -38.39
CA PHE A 214 7.56 -5.61 -37.15
C PHE A 214 7.25 -6.69 -36.10
N TRP A 215 6.59 -7.78 -36.49
CA TRP A 215 6.28 -8.89 -35.57
C TRP A 215 7.54 -9.54 -34.99
N HIS A 216 8.55 -9.78 -35.82
CA HIS A 216 9.85 -10.29 -35.37
C HIS A 216 10.57 -9.32 -34.43
N PHE A 217 10.49 -8.02 -34.69
CA PHE A 217 11.05 -7.02 -33.80
C PHE A 217 10.38 -7.04 -32.42
N VAL A 218 9.04 -7.11 -32.38
CA VAL A 218 8.29 -7.24 -31.13
C VAL A 218 8.70 -8.52 -30.39
N ASP A 219 8.73 -9.67 -31.07
CA ASP A 219 9.15 -10.95 -30.47
C ASP A 219 10.57 -10.91 -29.91
N LEU A 220 11.52 -10.31 -30.63
CA LEU A 220 12.90 -10.14 -30.17
C LEU A 220 12.96 -9.32 -28.87
N VAL A 221 12.21 -8.21 -28.78
CA VAL A 221 12.14 -7.41 -27.56
C VAL A 221 11.60 -8.24 -26.39
N TRP A 222 10.60 -9.10 -26.63
CA TRP A 222 10.03 -9.98 -25.60
C TRP A 222 11.02 -11.01 -25.07
N ILE A 223 11.83 -11.61 -25.95
CA ILE A 223 12.87 -12.57 -25.58
C ILE A 223 13.89 -11.97 -24.60
N PHE A 224 14.18 -10.67 -24.67
CA PHE A 224 15.03 -9.99 -23.69
C PHE A 224 14.27 -9.55 -22.44
N LEU A 225 13.02 -9.12 -22.58
CA LEU A 225 12.18 -8.66 -21.48
C LEU A 225 11.86 -9.78 -20.48
N PHE A 226 11.56 -10.97 -21.00
CA PHE A 226 11.19 -12.13 -20.20
C PHE A 226 12.26 -12.50 -19.13
N PRO A 227 13.53 -12.75 -19.48
CA PRO A 227 14.54 -13.09 -18.48
C PRO A 227 14.84 -11.93 -17.52
N ILE A 228 14.81 -10.67 -17.98
CA ILE A 228 15.11 -9.53 -17.11
C ILE A 228 14.04 -9.34 -16.03
N LEU A 229 12.75 -9.53 -16.36
CA LEU A 229 11.67 -9.32 -15.40
C LEU A 229 11.31 -10.58 -14.61
N TYR A 230 11.45 -11.77 -15.19
CA TYR A 230 10.96 -13.01 -14.57
C TYR A 230 12.07 -13.93 -14.01
N LEU A 231 13.34 -13.78 -14.43
CA LEU A 231 14.44 -14.65 -13.98
C LEU A 231 15.48 -13.94 -13.10
N MET A 232 15.34 -12.63 -12.88
CA MET A 232 16.21 -11.81 -12.01
C MET A 232 15.54 -11.58 -10.66
#